data_AF-A0A1F9LMA2-F1
#
_entry.id   AF-A0A1F9LMA2-F1
#
_cell.length_a   1.000
_cell.length_b   1.000
_cell.length_c   1.000
_cell.angle_alpha   90.00
_cell.angle_beta   90.00
_cell.angle_gamma   90.00
#
_symmetry.space_group_name_H-M   'P 1'
#
loop_
_entity.id
_entity.type
_entity.pdbx_description
1 polymer ?
#
loop_
_entity_poly.entity_id
_entity_poly.type
_entity_poly.pdbx_seq_one_letter_code
_entity_poly.pdbx_strand_id
1 'polypeptide(L)' 'MTRSELDLVLDGLPGSLPIEIKLGLQVGKADLLPLHRFLDNLALLLGLLVNWGERVAQLSDRVVQIPIGWW' A
#
# COMPACT_ATOMS: atom_id res chain seq x y z
N MET A 1 -10.02 -18.06 4.00
CA MET A 1 -9.16 -16.93 4.38
C MET A 1 -7.84 -17.07 3.62
N THR A 2 -7.73 -16.49 2.43
CA THR A 2 -6.42 -16.34 1.79
C THR A 2 -5.71 -15.21 2.52
N ARG A 3 -4.66 -15.55 3.28
CA ARG A 3 -3.76 -14.58 3.87
C ARG A 3 -3.08 -13.87 2.69
N SER A 4 -3.51 -12.65 2.38
CA SER A 4 -2.75 -11.78 1.47
C SER A 4 -1.45 -11.48 2.20
N GLU A 5 -0.33 -12.02 1.70
CA GLU A 5 0.98 -11.58 2.19
C GLU A 5 1.17 -10.15 1.70
N LEU A 6 1.28 -9.23 2.66
CA LEU A 6 1.82 -7.90 2.42
C LEU A 6 3.29 -7.94 2.79
N ASP A 7 4.09 -7.13 2.11
CA ASP A 7 5.53 -7.06 2.39
C ASP A 7 5.81 -6.57 3.82
N LEU A 8 5.10 -5.54 4.28
CA LEU A 8 5.25 -4.97 5.62
C LEU A 8 3.89 -4.54 6.20
N VAL A 9 3.78 -4.62 7.52
CA VAL A 9 2.70 -4.00 8.29
C VAL A 9 3.33 -3.27 9.46
N LEU A 10 3.06 -1.97 9.57
CA LEU A 10 3.46 -1.17 10.72
C LEU A 10 2.29 -1.10 11.71
N ASP A 11 2.46 -1.66 12.89
CA ASP A 11 1.47 -1.58 13.95
C ASP A 11 1.75 -0.36 14.85
N GLY A 12 0.70 0.40 15.14
CA GLY A 12 0.79 1.56 16.03
C GLY A 12 -0.58 2.00 16.53
N LEU A 13 -0.59 3.10 17.28
CA LEU A 13 -1.84 3.78 17.63
C LEU A 13 -2.10 4.90 16.61
N PRO A 14 -3.32 5.02 16.05
CA PRO A 14 -4.55 4.31 16.42
C PRO A 14 -4.84 3.02 15.62
N GLY A 15 -3.93 2.51 14.80
CA GLY A 15 -4.13 1.27 14.04
C GLY A 15 -2.92 0.84 13.23
N SER A 16 -3.10 -0.16 12.37
CA SER A 16 -2.05 -0.70 11.50
C SER A 16 -1.98 0.04 10.16
N LEU A 17 -0.78 0.20 9.64
CA LEU A 17 -0.51 0.73 8.30
C LEU A 17 0.13 -0.37 7.43
N PRO A 18 -0.63 -0.95 6.49
CA PRO A 18 -0.08 -1.92 5.54
C PRO A 18 0.75 -1.22 4.47
N ILE A 19 1.87 -1.85 4.10
CA ILE A 19 2.80 -1.34 3.09
C ILE A 19 3.13 -2.47 2.11
N GLU A 20 2.94 -2.19 0.83
CA GLU A 20 3.39 -3.03 -0.28
C GLU A 20 4.58 -2.36 -0.96
N ILE A 21 5.61 -3.12 -1.33
CA ILE A 21 6.82 -2.62 -1.99
C ILE A 21 6.90 -3.21 -3.41
N LYS A 22 6.99 -2.36 -4.42
CA LYS A 22 7.17 -2.79 -5.82
C LYS A 22 8.36 -2.14 -6.49
N LEU A 23 9.15 -2.93 -7.20
CA LEU A 23 10.30 -2.46 -7.98
C LEU A 23 9.92 -1.81 -9.31
N GLY A 24 8.65 -1.81 -9.70
CA GLY A 24 8.19 -1.20 -10.95
C GLY A 24 7.93 0.30 -10.84
N LEU A 25 8.03 1.01 -11.98
CA LEU A 25 7.61 2.42 -12.12
C LEU A 25 6.09 2.58 -12.21
N GLN A 26 5.43 1.66 -12.91
CA GLN A 26 3.99 1.72 -13.16
C GLN A 26 3.23 0.80 -12.21
N VAL A 27 2.03 1.22 -11.84
CA VAL A 27 1.14 0.49 -10.94
C VAL A 27 -0.18 0.27 -11.63
N GLY A 28 -0.52 -0.99 -11.87
CA GLY A 28 -1.83 -1.39 -12.38
C GLY A 28 -2.82 -1.65 -11.25
N LYS A 29 -4.11 -1.74 -11.59
CA LYS A 29 -5.17 -2.06 -10.62
C LYS A 29 -4.95 -3.41 -9.92
N ALA A 30 -4.42 -4.39 -10.64
CA ALA A 30 -4.13 -5.72 -10.08
C ALA A 30 -3.04 -5.67 -9.00
N ASP A 31 -2.09 -4.74 -9.12
CA ASP A 31 -1.01 -4.55 -8.15
C ASP A 31 -1.52 -4.02 -6.81
N LEU A 32 -2.64 -3.29 -6.81
CA LEU A 32 -3.25 -2.73 -5.61
C LEU A 32 -4.24 -3.68 -4.94
N LEU A 33 -4.62 -4.79 -5.59
CA LEU A 33 -5.62 -5.72 -5.10
C LEU A 33 -5.25 -6.35 -3.74
N PRO A 34 -4.00 -6.79 -3.50
CA PRO A 34 -3.60 -7.32 -2.19
C PRO A 34 -3.79 -6.28 -1.08
N LEU A 35 -3.30 -5.06 -1.32
CA LEU A 35 -3.39 -3.95 -0.37
C LEU A 35 -4.85 -3.57 -0.08
N HIS A 36 -5.69 -3.46 -1.12
CA HIS A 36 -7.11 -3.19 -0.96
C HIS A 36 -7.84 -4.26 -0.13
N ARG A 37 -7.58 -5.54 -0.41
CA ARG A 37 -8.17 -6.64 0.36
C ARG A 37 -7.76 -6.57 1.82
N PHE A 38 -6.50 -6.24 2.11
CA PHE A 38 -6.02 -6.12 3.48
C PHE A 38 -6.70 -4.96 4.22
N LEU A 39 -6.81 -3.79 3.56
CA LEU A 39 -7.51 -2.63 4.10
C LEU A 39 -8.98 -2.95 4.40
N ASP A 40 -9.67 -3.68 3.52
CA ASP A 40 -11.06 -4.08 3.70
C ASP A 40 -11.24 -5.08 4.84
N ASN A 41 -10.38 -6.09 4.92
CA ASN A 41 -10.47 -7.15 5.92
C ASN A 41 -10.31 -6.63 7.35
N LEU A 42 -9.52 -5.57 7.54
CA LEU A 42 -9.22 -4.99 8.86
C LEU A 42 -9.85 -3.60 9.05
N ALA A 43 -10.71 -3.16 8.12
CA ALA A 43 -11.35 -1.85 8.12
C ALA A 43 -10.37 -0.68 8.35
N LEU A 44 -9.20 -0.76 7.70
CA LEU A 44 -8.14 0.24 7.82
C LEU A 44 -8.36 1.42 6.87
N LEU A 45 -7.90 2.60 7.30
CA LEU A 45 -8.17 3.86 6.62
C LEU A 45 -7.19 4.17 5.48
N LEU A 46 -5.98 3.62 5.54
CA LEU A 46 -4.90 3.98 4.62
C LEU A 46 -3.95 2.80 4.44
N GLY A 47 -3.45 2.62 3.22
CA GLY A 47 -2.31 1.76 2.90
C GLY A 47 -1.28 2.51 2.04
N LEU A 48 -0.04 2.05 2.09
CA LEU A 48 1.05 2.63 1.30
C LEU A 48 1.52 1.65 0.23
N LEU A 49 1.81 2.21 -0.95
CA LEU A 49 2.61 1.54 -1.97
C LEU A 49 3.95 2.28 -2.09
N VAL A 50 5.05 1.58 -1.86
CA VAL A 50 6.40 2.13 -2.05
C VAL A 50 6.95 1.58 -3.37
N ASN A 51 7.31 2.46 -4.30
CA ASN A 51 7.83 2.05 -5.61
C ASN A 51 8.76 3.08 -6.25
N TRP A 52 9.25 2.83 -7.46
CA TRP A 52 10.08 3.79 -8.21
C TRP A 52 9.27 4.87 -8.95
N GLY A 53 8.04 5.16 -8.52
CA GLY A 53 7.21 6.20 -9.14
C GLY A 53 7.87 7.59 -9.04
N GLU A 54 7.48 8.51 -9.93
CA GLU A 54 8.12 9.83 -10.00
C GLU A 54 7.68 10.80 -8.90
N ARG A 55 6.53 10.55 -8.27
CA ARG A 55 5.93 11.45 -7.28
C ARG A 55 5.06 10.72 -6.27
N VAL A 56 4.82 11.39 -5.14
CA VAL A 56 3.75 11.02 -4.22
C VAL A 56 2.42 11.22 -4.95
N ALA A 57 1.58 10.18 -4.95
CA ALA A 57 0.31 10.20 -5.65
C ALA A 57 -0.72 9.33 -4.94
N GLN A 58 -1.96 9.82 -4.88
CA GLN A 58 -3.08 8.98 -4.47
C GLN A 58 -3.47 8.07 -5.64
N LEU A 59 -3.28 6.76 -5.49
CA LEU A 59 -3.59 5.78 -6.53
C LEU A 59 -5.04 5.28 -6.46
N SER A 60 -5.65 5.38 -5.28
CA SER A 60 -7.06 5.10 -5.02
C SER A 60 -7.52 5.80 -3.74
N ASP A 61 -8.80 5.68 -3.38
CA ASP A 61 -9.38 6.35 -2.21
C ASP A 61 -8.60 6.16 -0.90
N ARG A 62 -7.95 5.00 -0.73
CA ARG A 62 -7.24 4.62 0.50
C ARG A 62 -5.78 4.19 0.28
N VAL A 63 -5.24 4.36 -0.92
CA VAL A 63 -3.84 3.97 -1.21
C VAL A 63 -3.05 5.17 -1.73
N VAL A 64 -1.94 5.44 -1.06
CA VAL A 64 -0.98 6.46 -1.46
C VAL A 64 0.32 5.81 -1.90
N GLN A 65 0.81 6.21 -3.07
CA GLN A 65 2.15 5.90 -3.55
C GLN A 65 3.16 6.84 -2.92
N ILE A 66 4.29 6.30 -2.48
CA ILE A 66 5.47 7.05 -2.07
C ILE A 66 6.68 6.54 -2.88
N PRO A 67 7.39 7.41 -3.62
CA PRO A 67 8.62 7.03 -4.29
C PRO A 67 9.69 6.51 -3.34
N ILE A 68 10.46 5.51 -3.78
CA ILE A 68 11.66 5.05 -3.08
C ILE A 68 12.64 6.22 -2.99
N GLY A 69 13.15 6.47 -1.78
CA GLY A 69 14.08 7.57 -1.52
C GLY A 69 13.43 8.95 -1.52
N TRP A 70 12.11 9.06 -1.36
CA TRP A 70 11.44 10.33 -1.13
C TRP A 70 11.82 10.92 0.24
N TRP A 71 12.33 12.15 0.27
CA TRP A 71 12.76 12.90 1.46
C TRP A 71 12.16 14.31 1.48
#